data_AF-A0A2M8NSR4-F1
#
_entry.id   AF-A0A2M8NSR4-F1
#
_cell.length_a   1.000
_cell.length_b   1.000
_cell.length_c   1.000
_cell.angle_alpha   90.00
_cell.angle_beta   90.00
_cell.angle_gamma   90.00
#
_symmetry.space_group_name_H-M   'P 1'
#
loop_
_entity.id
_entity.type
_entity.pdbx_description
1 polymer ?
#
loop_
_entity_poly.entity_id
_entity_poly.type
_entity_poly.pdbx_seq_one_letter_code
_entity_poly.pdbx_strand_id
1 'polypeptide(L)'
;MIKDQLAHPVASSTTIFRVDVWHKARHVQQLPDSHQQVITSRLYFLGGDLTEQDIHILCTQLLVDPVTEQYAINTPYHIPNMTHSLDV
;
A
#
# COMPACT_ATOMS: atom_id res chain seq x y z
N MET A 1 -26.04 -32.11 31.80
CA MET A 1 -24.74 -31.59 32.26
C MET A 1 -23.69 -32.38 31.49
N ILE A 2 -22.80 -31.84 30.65
CA ILE A 2 -22.32 -30.48 30.35
C ILE A 2 -21.96 -30.47 28.84
N LYS A 3 -22.22 -29.35 28.16
CA LYS A 3 -21.79 -29.10 26.77
C LYS A 3 -20.29 -28.82 26.79
N ASP A 4 -19.47 -29.68 26.21
CA ASP A 4 -18.09 -29.32 25.84
C ASP A 4 -18.10 -28.68 24.46
N GLN A 5 -17.90 -27.37 24.47
CA GLN A 5 -17.79 -26.50 23.32
C GLN A 5 -16.57 -26.94 22.49
N LEU A 6 -16.83 -27.43 21.29
CA LEU A 6 -15.85 -27.44 20.21
C LEU A 6 -15.42 -25.98 19.97
N ALA A 7 -14.23 -25.63 20.45
CA ALA A 7 -13.53 -24.42 20.04
C ALA A 7 -13.35 -24.51 18.52
N HIS A 8 -14.17 -23.79 17.78
CA HIS A 8 -13.97 -23.57 16.37
C HIS A 8 -12.70 -22.72 16.24
N PRO A 9 -11.76 -23.01 15.32
CA PRO A 9 -10.67 -22.10 15.05
C PRO A 9 -11.27 -20.77 14.59
N VAL A 10 -11.12 -19.74 15.41
CA VAL A 10 -11.43 -18.35 15.02
C VAL A 10 -10.61 -18.11 13.75
N ALA A 11 -11.30 -17.87 12.63
CA ALA A 11 -10.64 -17.47 11.41
C ALA A 11 -9.79 -16.23 11.73
N SER A 12 -8.47 -16.39 11.73
CA SER A 12 -7.54 -15.28 11.94
C SER A 12 -7.81 -14.27 10.83
N SER A 13 -8.57 -13.22 11.15
CA SER A 13 -8.83 -12.13 10.22
C SER A 13 -7.49 -11.54 9.84
N THR A 14 -6.99 -11.91 8.67
CA THR A 14 -5.73 -11.39 8.17
C THR A 14 -5.96 -9.95 7.78
N THR A 15 -5.38 -9.02 8.53
CA THR A 15 -5.47 -7.60 8.20
C THR A 15 -4.61 -7.36 6.98
N ILE A 16 -5.19 -6.77 5.94
CA ILE A 16 -4.47 -6.37 4.74
C ILE A 16 -4.30 -4.87 4.77
N PHE A 17 -3.04 -4.43 4.73
CA PHE A 17 -2.69 -3.03 4.60
C PHE A 17 -2.38 -2.71 3.15
N ARG A 18 -2.99 -1.63 2.66
CA ARG A 18 -2.71 -1.06 1.35
C ARG A 18 -1.67 0.05 1.53
N VAL A 19 -0.49 -0.09 0.94
CA VAL A 19 0.59 0.88 1.05
C VAL A 19 0.92 1.45 -0.32
N ASP A 20 0.70 2.74 -0.50
CA ASP A 20 1.11 3.49 -1.68
C ASP A 20 2.43 4.16 -1.38
N VAL A 21 3.40 4.03 -2.28
CA VAL A 21 4.70 4.69 -2.19
C VAL A 21 4.95 5.48 -3.47
N TRP A 22 5.30 6.77 -3.33
CA TRP A 22 5.58 7.65 -4.45
C TRP A 22 6.83 8.51 -4.21
N HIS A 23 7.46 8.94 -5.30
CA HIS A 23 8.61 9.83 -5.22
C HIS A 23 8.20 11.28 -4.93
N LYS A 24 8.89 11.95 -4.00
CA LYS A 24 8.61 13.34 -3.60
C LYS A 24 8.72 14.32 -4.77
N ALA A 25 9.73 14.13 -5.62
CA ALA A 25 10.00 15.03 -6.74
C ALA A 25 9.05 14.85 -7.96
N ARG A 26 8.01 14.00 -7.85
CA ARG A 26 7.01 13.72 -8.91
C ARG A 26 7.64 13.64 -10.31
N HIS A 27 8.36 12.55 -10.55
CA HIS A 27 8.98 12.32 -11.85
C HIS A 27 7.89 12.01 -12.88
N VAL A 28 7.56 13.03 -13.68
CA VAL A 28 6.63 12.90 -14.79
C VAL A 28 7.37 12.29 -15.97
N GLN A 29 6.86 11.16 -16.45
CA GLN A 29 7.34 10.51 -17.65
C GLN A 29 6.37 10.77 -18.79
N GLN A 30 6.91 11.05 -19.97
CA GLN A 30 6.14 11.09 -21.21
C GLN A 30 6.07 9.68 -21.77
N LEU A 31 4.86 9.20 -22.07
CA LEU A 31 4.70 7.92 -22.74
C LEU A 31 5.14 8.06 -24.21
N PRO A 32 5.99 7.15 -24.73
CA PRO A 32 6.26 7.09 -26.16
C PRO A 32 4.94 6.93 -26.92
N ASP A 33 4.76 7.70 -27.99
CA ASP A 33 3.59 7.64 -28.88
C ASP A 33 2.26 8.13 -28.27
N SER A 34 2.31 8.86 -27.15
CA SER A 34 1.14 9.49 -26.53
C SER A 34 1.45 10.91 -26.02
N HIS A 35 0.44 11.79 -25.98
CA HIS A 35 0.54 13.09 -25.30
C HIS A 35 0.31 12.99 -23.78
N GLN A 36 0.24 11.77 -23.25
CA GLN A 36 -0.04 11.53 -21.84
C GLN A 36 1.24 11.57 -21.00
N GLN A 37 1.10 12.24 -19.86
CA GLN A 37 2.09 12.27 -18.79
C GLN A 37 1.68 11.27 -17.72
N VAL A 38 2.62 10.44 -17.29
CA VAL A 38 2.42 9.47 -16.21
C VAL A 38 3.35 9.77 -15.04
N ILE A 39 2.89 9.45 -13.84
CA ILE A 39 3.70 9.41 -12.64
C ILE A 39 3.60 7.98 -12.12
N THR A 40 4.75 7.37 -11.87
CA THR A 40 4.83 6.02 -11.32
C THR A 40 4.75 6.05 -9.80
N SER A 41 3.96 5.16 -9.24
CA SER A 41 3.96 4.83 -7.81
C SER A 41 4.09 3.31 -7.65
N ARG A 42 4.48 2.87 -6.45
CA ARG A 42 4.50 1.46 -6.06
C ARG A 42 3.32 1.21 -5.13
N LEU A 43 2.54 0.17 -5.40
CA LEU A 43 1.40 -0.24 -4.58
C LEU A 43 1.69 -1.62 -3.99
N TYR A 44 1.66 -1.71 -2.66
CA TYR A 44 1.84 -2.96 -1.92
C TYR A 44 0.56 -3.34 -1.19
N PHE A 45 0.28 -4.63 -1.15
CA PHE A 45 -0.73 -5.22 -0.28
C PHE A 45 0.00 -6.14 0.72
N LEU A 46 0.03 -5.73 1.98
CA LEU A 46 0.73 -6.44 3.05
C LEU A 46 -0.31 -7.12 3.94
N GLY A 47 -0.36 -8.45 3.89
CA GLY A 47 -1.26 -9.26 4.71
C GLY A 47 -0.51 -10.02 5.80
N GLY A 48 -1.08 -10.08 7.00
CA GLY A 48 -0.58 -10.94 8.07
C GLY A 48 -1.14 -10.58 9.44
N ASP A 49 -0.51 -11.14 10.48
CA ASP A 49 -0.66 -10.67 11.86
C ASP A 49 0.24 -9.45 12.07
N LEU A 50 -0.16 -8.34 11.46
CA LEU A 50 0.57 -7.07 11.44
C LEU A 50 -0.26 -6.01 12.13
N THR A 51 0.37 -5.27 13.04
CA THR A 51 -0.22 -4.07 13.63
C THR A 51 0.05 -2.84 12.76
N GLU A 52 -0.67 -1.74 12.99
CA GLU A 52 -0.37 -0.46 12.34
C GLU A 52 1.07 0.01 12.58
N GLN A 53 1.60 -0.26 13.78
CA GLN A 53 2.98 0.08 14.13
C GLN A 53 3.98 -0.74 13.29
N ASP A 54 3.73 -2.03 13.09
CA ASP A 54 4.60 -2.89 12.27
C ASP A 54 4.65 -2.39 10.83
N ILE A 55 3.50 -1.98 10.27
CA ILE A 55 3.44 -1.44 8.91
C ILE A 55 4.21 -0.12 8.81
N HIS A 56 4.11 0.76 9.81
CA HIS A 56 4.91 1.98 9.83
C HIS A 56 6.41 1.68 9.88
N ILE A 57 6.85 0.68 10.65
CA ILE A 57 8.24 0.25 10.68
C ILE A 57 8.66 -0.30 9.31
N LEU A 58 7.88 -1.20 8.72
CA LEU A 58 8.16 -1.76 7.39
C LEU A 58 8.25 -0.67 6.33
N CYS A 59 7.35 0.31 6.35
CA CYS A 59 7.39 1.43 5.43
C CYS A 59 8.69 2.23 5.58
N THR A 60 9.04 2.63 6.81
CA THR A 60 10.18 3.52 7.07
C THR A 60 11.54 2.85 6.99
N GLN A 61 11.63 1.53 7.21
CA GLN A 61 12.89 0.80 7.26
C GLN A 61 13.20 0.03 5.97
N LEU A 62 12.17 -0.36 5.20
CA LEU A 62 12.35 -1.28 4.08
C LEU A 62 11.74 -0.79 2.77
N LEU A 63 10.49 -0.32 2.80
CA LEU A 63 9.75 -0.06 1.56
C LEU A 63 10.03 1.31 0.94
N VAL A 64 10.38 2.30 1.77
CA VAL A 64 10.47 3.70 1.41
C VAL A 64 11.87 4.22 1.66
N ASP A 65 12.48 4.87 0.68
CA ASP A 65 13.62 5.75 0.92
C ASP A 65 13.12 7.05 1.59
N PRO A 66 13.46 7.32 2.86
CA PRO A 66 12.94 8.47 3.59
C PRO A 66 13.36 9.82 3.00
N VAL A 67 14.42 9.86 2.19
CA VAL A 67 14.90 11.09 1.54
C VAL A 67 14.09 11.38 0.30
N THR A 68 13.91 10.40 -0.58
CA THR A 68 13.38 10.61 -1.93
C THR A 68 11.89 10.25 -2.06
N GLU A 69 11.35 9.44 -1.17
CA GLU A 69 10.00 8.86 -1.28
C GLU A 69 9.09 9.20 -0.09
N GLN A 70 7.79 9.01 -0.30
CA GLN A 70 6.73 9.15 0.68
C GLN A 70 5.74 7.99 0.54
N TYR A 71 4.97 7.75 1.60
CA TYR A 71 3.97 6.70 1.61
C TYR A 71 2.65 7.11 2.25
N ALA A 72 1.59 6.39 1.91
CA ALA A 72 0.29 6.43 2.58
C ALA A 72 -0.16 5.00 2.88
N ILE A 73 -0.76 4.82 4.05
CA ILE A 73 -1.34 3.54 4.49
C ILE A 73 -2.85 3.68 4.42
N ASN A 74 -3.52 2.68 3.82
CA ASN A 74 -4.97 2.56 3.70
C ASN A 74 -5.69 3.75 3.03
N THR A 75 -4.93 4.65 2.41
CA THR A 75 -5.43 5.84 1.73
C THR A 75 -4.75 5.93 0.37
N PRO A 76 -5.50 6.04 -0.73
CA PRO A 76 -4.91 6.21 -2.05
C PRO A 76 -4.16 7.53 -2.12
N TYR A 77 -2.96 7.48 -2.69
CA TYR A 77 -2.31 8.72 -3.10
C TYR A 77 -3.18 9.38 -4.18
N HIS A 78 -3.67 10.58 -3.91
CA HIS A 78 -4.56 11.30 -4.81
C HIS A 78 -3.87 12.56 -5.32
N ILE A 79 -3.59 12.58 -6.63
CA ILE A 79 -3.26 13.80 -7.35
C ILE A 79 -4.54 14.34 -7.98
N PRO A 80 -4.98 15.57 -7.66
CA PRO A 80 -6.13 16.18 -8.31
C PRO A 80 -5.96 16.18 -9.82
N ASN A 81 -7.06 15.87 -10.54
CA ASN A 81 -7.12 15.87 -12.00
C ASN A 81 -6.22 14.82 -12.67
N MET A 82 -5.76 13.80 -11.94
CA MET A 82 -4.99 12.69 -12.49
C MET A 82 -5.81 11.40 -12.49
N THR A 83 -5.85 10.71 -13.63
CA THR A 83 -6.46 9.38 -13.73
C THR A 83 -5.46 8.35 -13.23
N HIS A 84 -5.87 7.55 -12.25
CA HIS A 84 -5.05 6.44 -11.73
C HIS A 84 -5.34 5.19 -12.55
N SER A 85 -4.28 4.55 -13.07
CA SER A 85 -4.35 3.26 -13.75
C SER A 85 -3.47 2.27 -13.00
N LEU A 86 -3.88 1.00 -12.97
CA LEU A 86 -3.10 -0.11 -12.44
C LEU A 86 -2.82 -1.08 -13.58
N ASP A 87 -1.55 -1.20 -13.96
CA ASP A 87 -1.11 -2.27 -14.85
C ASP A 87 -0.90 -3.54 -14.00
N VAL A 88 -1.62 -4.62 -14.34
CA VAL A 88 -1.57 -5.95 -13.67
C VAL A 88 -0.99 -7.02 -14.58
#